data_AF-A0A4Y7SDS2-F1
#
_entry.id   AF-A0A4Y7SDS2-F1
#
_cell.length_a   1.000
_cell.length_b   1.000
_cell.length_c   1.000
_cell.angle_alpha   90.00
_cell.angle_beta   90.00
_cell.angle_gamma   90.00
#
_symmetry.space_group_name_H-M   'P 1'
#
loop_
_entity.id
_entity.type
_entity.pdbx_description
1 polymer ?
#
loop_
_entity_poly.entity_id
_entity_poly.type
_entity_poly.pdbx_seq_one_letter_code
_entity_poly.pdbx_strand_id
1 'polypeptide(L)'
;MSVITKNLPWFVKDLGVSIVGEKCYTTLVEDLRLSDVPCLKYALSKGLGVGIVLGGGVMKVPQILLILNASSARGLSLPSYILETLSYGITLAYSVRNAFPFSTYGENAFLLLQNIAITFLIILYSPSRRSSRTGTRDGRGGGDARKGQQVLGTTVATIATAFVLQHVDMEKLALLQVATLPLSLFSKLPQIQQNYRSKSTGQLSAFAVISQILGCLARVFTTTQEVGDPLVLAGFVLALFLNVVLGIQLYLYWGQGVMEKQRVDVGKESEKVGAYEGLQASPARVGTPPARSGTPSGRKWSRKVD
;
A
#
# COMPACT_ATOMS: atom_id res chain seq x y z
N MET A 1 -28.44 -17.51 29.63
CA MET A 1 -27.67 -16.28 29.94
C MET A 1 -27.71 -15.33 28.74
N SER A 2 -28.78 -14.54 28.52
CA SER A 2 -28.88 -13.65 27.35
C SER A 2 -29.58 -12.30 27.60
N VAL A 3 -29.67 -11.85 28.85
CA VAL A 3 -30.35 -10.57 29.16
C VAL A 3 -29.49 -9.38 28.69
N ILE A 4 -28.16 -9.54 28.67
CA ILE A 4 -27.21 -8.49 28.26
C ILE A 4 -27.17 -8.34 26.73
N THR A 5 -27.22 -9.45 25.98
CA THR A 5 -27.16 -9.42 24.51
C THR A 5 -28.48 -9.02 23.83
N LYS A 6 -29.63 -9.26 24.48
CA LYS A 6 -30.96 -8.88 23.96
C LYS A 6 -31.28 -7.38 24.13
N ASN A 7 -30.57 -6.69 25.02
CA ASN A 7 -30.73 -5.26 25.28
C ASN A 7 -29.65 -4.40 24.61
N LEU A 8 -29.04 -4.88 23.52
CA LEU A 8 -28.12 -4.03 22.77
C LEU A 8 -28.86 -2.81 22.20
N PRO A 9 -28.22 -1.62 22.19
CA PRO A 9 -28.80 -0.43 21.60
C PRO A 9 -29.25 -0.69 20.16
N TRP A 10 -30.38 -0.10 19.77
CA TRP A 10 -30.99 -0.31 18.46
C TRP A 10 -30.01 -0.07 17.30
N PHE A 11 -29.12 0.93 17.41
CA PHE A 11 -28.12 1.22 16.40
C PHE A 11 -27.09 0.10 16.20
N VAL A 12 -26.72 -0.65 17.26
CA VAL A 12 -25.79 -1.79 17.15
C VAL A 12 -26.53 -3.01 16.63
N LYS A 13 -27.78 -3.20 17.06
CA LYS A 13 -28.63 -4.29 16.58
C LYS A 13 -28.91 -4.16 15.09
N ASP A 14 -29.30 -2.99 14.62
CA ASP A 14 -29.57 -2.75 13.19
C ASP A 14 -28.32 -2.90 12.34
N LEU A 15 -27.16 -2.44 12.83
CA LEU A 15 -25.89 -2.65 12.15
C LEU A 15 -25.50 -4.14 12.09
N GLY A 16 -25.65 -4.87 13.20
CA GLY A 16 -25.35 -6.29 13.26
C GLY A 16 -26.29 -7.15 12.41
N VAL A 17 -27.58 -6.84 12.41
CA VAL A 17 -28.61 -7.47 11.56
C VAL A 17 -28.36 -7.15 10.09
N SER A 18 -27.97 -5.92 9.76
CA SER A 18 -27.65 -5.51 8.39
C SER A 18 -26.40 -6.23 7.84
N ILE A 19 -25.40 -6.51 8.69
CA ILE A 19 -24.14 -7.14 8.28
C ILE A 19 -24.25 -8.68 8.21
N VAL A 20 -24.89 -9.30 9.21
CA VAL A 20 -24.88 -10.77 9.41
C VAL A 20 -26.22 -11.42 9.05
N GLY A 21 -27.28 -10.63 8.91
CA GLY A 21 -28.64 -11.10 8.65
C GLY A 21 -29.41 -11.45 9.93
N GLU A 22 -30.73 -11.26 9.90
CA GLU A 22 -31.60 -11.38 11.08
C GLU A 22 -31.56 -12.78 11.73
N LYS A 23 -31.50 -13.85 10.92
CA LYS A 23 -31.41 -15.24 11.42
C LYS A 23 -30.08 -15.53 12.13
N CYS A 24 -28.95 -15.13 11.56
CA CYS A 24 -27.65 -15.39 12.16
C CYS A 24 -27.35 -14.41 13.30
N TYR A 25 -27.89 -13.18 13.28
CA TYR A 25 -27.80 -12.25 14.39
C TYR A 25 -28.56 -12.76 15.62
N THR A 26 -29.81 -13.19 15.46
CA THR A 26 -30.62 -13.74 16.58
C THR A 26 -29.99 -15.01 17.15
N THR A 27 -29.59 -15.94 16.31
CA THR A 27 -29.00 -17.22 16.73
C THR A 27 -27.63 -17.05 17.42
N LEU A 28 -26.76 -16.20 16.87
CA LEU A 28 -25.38 -16.08 17.31
C LEU A 28 -25.17 -15.00 18.39
N VAL A 29 -25.84 -13.85 18.26
CA VAL A 29 -25.68 -12.69 19.17
C VAL A 29 -26.75 -12.71 20.26
N GLU A 30 -28.02 -12.88 19.91
CA GLU A 30 -29.11 -12.84 20.92
C GLU A 30 -29.21 -14.13 21.74
N ASP A 31 -29.08 -15.29 21.10
CA ASP A 31 -29.21 -16.61 21.75
C ASP A 31 -27.87 -17.29 22.07
N LEU A 32 -26.73 -16.69 21.67
CA LEU A 32 -25.37 -17.16 21.96
C LEU A 32 -25.12 -18.64 21.56
N ARG A 33 -25.80 -19.12 20.51
CA ARG A 33 -25.59 -20.48 19.99
C ARG A 33 -24.38 -20.52 19.05
N LEU A 34 -23.20 -20.55 19.64
CA LEU A 34 -21.92 -20.67 18.91
C LEU A 34 -21.74 -22.02 18.19
N SER A 35 -22.66 -22.97 18.42
CA SER A 35 -22.64 -24.29 17.77
C SER A 35 -23.21 -24.28 16.34
N ASP A 36 -23.82 -23.18 15.90
CA ASP A 36 -24.28 -23.01 14.52
C ASP A 36 -23.11 -22.60 13.62
N VAL A 37 -22.25 -23.59 13.32
CA VAL A 37 -21.08 -23.49 12.44
C VAL A 37 -21.32 -22.70 11.13
N PRO A 38 -22.43 -22.86 10.39
CA PRO A 38 -22.66 -22.08 9.17
C PRO A 38 -22.86 -20.58 9.45
N CYS A 39 -23.65 -20.22 10.47
CA CYS A 39 -23.84 -18.82 10.85
C CYS A 39 -22.57 -18.21 11.44
N LEU A 40 -21.80 -18.99 12.22
CA LEU A 40 -20.53 -18.53 12.79
C LEU A 40 -19.50 -18.23 11.69
N LYS A 41 -19.34 -19.12 10.70
CA LYS A 41 -18.45 -18.90 9.55
C LYS A 41 -18.87 -17.68 8.73
N TYR A 42 -20.17 -17.53 8.47
CA TYR A 42 -20.70 -16.39 7.74
C TYR A 42 -20.48 -15.06 8.48
N ALA A 43 -20.81 -15.01 9.77
CA ALA A 43 -20.61 -13.83 10.62
C ALA A 43 -19.13 -13.43 10.71
N LEU A 44 -18.24 -14.41 10.90
CA LEU A 44 -16.79 -14.19 10.90
C LEU A 44 -16.29 -13.68 9.55
N SER A 45 -16.75 -14.26 8.44
CA SER A 45 -16.39 -13.81 7.09
C SER A 45 -16.80 -12.36 6.86
N LYS A 46 -18.03 -11.99 7.21
CA LYS A 46 -18.54 -10.63 7.06
C LYS A 46 -17.81 -9.63 7.95
N GLY A 47 -17.54 -10.00 9.21
CA GLY A 47 -16.77 -9.17 10.14
C GLY A 47 -15.34 -8.94 9.65
N LEU A 48 -14.66 -10.00 9.19
CA LEU A 48 -13.33 -9.89 8.59
C LEU A 48 -13.35 -9.02 7.32
N GLY A 49 -14.33 -9.22 6.43
CA GLY A 49 -14.49 -8.42 5.21
C GLY A 49 -14.63 -6.92 5.51
N VAL A 50 -15.50 -6.55 6.46
CA VAL A 50 -15.66 -5.15 6.90
C VAL A 50 -14.34 -4.61 7.47
N GLY A 51 -13.65 -5.38 8.31
CA GLY A 51 -12.35 -4.98 8.87
C GLY A 51 -11.29 -4.74 7.78
N ILE A 52 -11.22 -5.60 6.77
CA ILE A 52 -10.31 -5.48 5.64
C ILE A 52 -10.62 -4.21 4.83
N VAL A 53 -11.89 -3.95 4.53
CA VAL A 53 -12.32 -2.75 3.79
C VAL A 53 -11.98 -1.47 4.55
N LEU A 54 -12.27 -1.42 5.85
CA LEU A 54 -11.93 -0.27 6.71
C LEU A 54 -10.41 -0.07 6.80
N GLY A 55 -9.65 -1.15 6.97
CA GLY A 55 -8.20 -1.12 6.96
C GLY A 55 -7.64 -0.53 5.66
N GLY A 56 -8.14 -1.01 4.51
CA GLY A 56 -7.79 -0.46 3.19
C GLY A 56 -8.09 1.03 3.04
N GLY A 57 -9.17 1.51 3.66
CA GLY A 57 -9.53 2.93 3.73
C GLY A 57 -8.52 3.83 4.46
N VAL A 58 -7.78 3.29 5.42
CA VAL A 58 -6.83 4.07 6.25
C VAL A 58 -5.39 3.88 5.80
N MET A 59 -5.05 2.78 5.13
CA MET A 59 -3.66 2.37 4.86
C MET A 59 -2.79 3.42 4.15
N LYS A 60 -3.32 4.19 3.19
CA LYS A 60 -2.53 5.19 2.46
C LYS A 60 -2.68 6.61 3.03
N VAL A 61 -3.54 6.81 4.03
CA VAL A 61 -3.76 8.12 4.67
C VAL A 61 -2.49 8.70 5.31
N PRO A 62 -1.68 7.94 6.08
CA PRO A 62 -0.43 8.46 6.63
C PRO A 62 0.51 8.97 5.54
N GLN A 63 0.54 8.28 4.40
CA GLN A 63 1.37 8.68 3.27
C GLN A 63 0.88 9.98 2.62
N ILE A 64 -0.43 10.17 2.47
CA ILE A 64 -1.02 11.42 1.96
C ILE A 64 -0.63 12.59 2.87
N LEU A 65 -0.77 12.42 4.19
CA LEU A 65 -0.42 13.45 5.18
C LEU A 65 1.08 13.81 5.12
N LEU A 66 1.95 12.82 4.95
CA LEU A 66 3.39 13.06 4.80
C LEU A 66 3.72 13.91 3.56
N ILE A 67 3.08 13.64 2.41
CA ILE A 67 3.31 14.41 1.18
C ILE A 67 2.83 15.85 1.36
N LEU A 68 1.66 16.06 1.98
CA LEU A 68 1.10 17.38 2.24
C LEU A 68 1.97 18.18 3.21
N ASN A 69 2.36 17.57 4.34
CA ASN A 69 3.20 18.20 5.36
C ASN A 69 4.60 18.52 4.84
N ALA A 70 5.21 17.62 4.07
CA ALA A 70 6.53 17.84 3.48
C ALA A 70 6.47 18.76 2.23
N SER A 71 5.28 18.98 1.66
CA SER A 71 5.08 19.65 0.37
C SER A 71 6.06 19.15 -0.71
N SER A 72 6.33 17.85 -0.70
CA SER A 72 7.33 17.23 -1.56
C SER A 72 6.99 15.77 -1.85
N ALA A 73 7.13 15.37 -3.10
CA ALA A 73 6.97 13.99 -3.55
C ALA A 73 8.33 13.30 -3.83
N ARG A 74 9.43 13.82 -3.26
CA ARG A 74 10.74 13.16 -3.38
C ARG A 74 10.68 11.77 -2.78
N GLY A 75 11.29 10.81 -3.47
CA GLY A 75 11.27 9.41 -3.04
C GLY A 75 10.18 8.58 -3.73
N LEU A 76 9.08 9.19 -4.18
CA LEU A 76 7.98 8.45 -4.78
C LEU A 76 8.18 8.21 -6.29
N SER A 77 7.79 7.02 -6.76
CA SER A 77 7.87 6.61 -8.16
C SER A 77 6.51 6.77 -8.83
N LEU A 78 6.33 7.81 -9.65
CA LEU A 78 5.09 8.03 -10.41
C LEU A 78 4.67 6.80 -11.23
N PRO A 79 5.56 6.11 -11.97
CA PRO A 79 5.17 4.90 -12.72
C PRO A 79 4.64 3.78 -11.83
N SER A 80 5.20 3.61 -10.62
CA SER A 80 4.74 2.60 -9.67
C SER A 80 3.30 2.88 -9.22
N TYR A 81 2.98 4.14 -8.90
CA TYR A 81 1.62 4.54 -8.51
C TYR A 81 0.62 4.43 -9.66
N ILE A 82 1.04 4.71 -10.90
CA ILE A 82 0.19 4.52 -12.09
C ILE A 82 -0.13 3.03 -12.28
N LEU A 83 0.87 2.14 -12.19
CA LEU A 83 0.66 0.69 -12.31
C LEU A 83 -0.19 0.14 -11.16
N GLU A 84 0.02 0.61 -9.94
CA GLU A 84 -0.80 0.23 -8.78
C GLU A 84 -2.26 0.70 -8.96
N THR A 85 -2.46 1.92 -9.47
CA THR A 85 -3.79 2.47 -9.78
C THR A 85 -4.49 1.65 -10.87
N LEU A 86 -3.78 1.29 -11.95
CA LEU A 86 -4.31 0.43 -13.01
C LEU A 86 -4.72 -0.94 -12.47
N SER A 87 -3.88 -1.53 -11.60
CA SER A 87 -4.13 -2.83 -10.97
C SER A 87 -5.40 -2.83 -10.11
N TYR A 88 -5.58 -1.82 -9.25
CA TYR A 88 -6.80 -1.69 -8.46
C TYR A 88 -8.02 -1.39 -9.33
N GLY A 89 -7.86 -0.62 -10.41
CA GLY A 89 -8.92 -0.33 -11.37
C GLY A 89 -9.43 -1.59 -12.08
N ILE A 90 -8.53 -2.45 -12.56
CA ILE A 90 -8.87 -3.75 -13.17
C ILE A 90 -9.61 -4.63 -12.16
N THR A 91 -9.09 -4.75 -10.94
CA THR A 91 -9.70 -5.57 -9.87
C THR A 91 -11.09 -5.10 -9.50
N LEU A 92 -11.28 -3.78 -9.42
CA LEU A 92 -12.58 -3.18 -9.16
C LEU A 92 -13.56 -3.45 -10.32
N ALA A 93 -13.13 -3.21 -11.57
CA ALA A 93 -13.98 -3.43 -12.74
C ALA A 93 -14.40 -4.90 -12.87
N TYR A 94 -13.47 -5.84 -12.67
CA TYR A 94 -13.76 -7.27 -12.69
C TYR A 94 -14.76 -7.66 -11.60
N SER A 95 -14.54 -7.18 -10.37
CA SER A 95 -15.40 -7.55 -9.22
C SER A 95 -16.80 -6.97 -9.31
N VAL A 96 -16.94 -5.72 -9.75
CA VAL A 96 -18.24 -5.06 -9.95
C VAL A 96 -19.03 -5.75 -11.05
N ARG A 97 -18.36 -6.12 -12.16
CA ARG A 97 -19.02 -6.75 -13.30
C ARG A 97 -19.45 -8.19 -13.07
N ASN A 98 -18.74 -8.92 -12.20
CA ASN A 98 -19.18 -10.23 -11.71
C ASN A 98 -20.16 -10.14 -10.53
N ALA A 99 -20.64 -8.94 -10.18
CA ALA A 99 -21.59 -8.68 -9.09
C ALA A 99 -21.16 -9.29 -7.75
N PHE A 100 -19.86 -9.27 -7.46
CA PHE A 100 -19.35 -9.74 -6.18
C PHE A 100 -19.80 -8.82 -5.04
N PRO A 101 -19.91 -9.34 -3.79
CA PRO A 101 -20.27 -8.51 -2.66
C PRO A 101 -19.18 -7.46 -2.39
N PHE A 102 -19.61 -6.27 -1.93
CA PHE A 102 -18.71 -5.15 -1.65
C PHE A 102 -17.61 -5.50 -0.63
N SER A 103 -17.86 -6.42 0.30
CA SER A 103 -16.87 -6.92 1.26
C SER A 103 -15.63 -7.55 0.60
N THR A 104 -15.74 -8.05 -0.63
CA THR A 104 -14.62 -8.64 -1.38
C THR A 104 -13.72 -7.59 -2.01
N TYR A 105 -14.29 -6.54 -2.61
CA TYR A 105 -13.55 -5.58 -3.43
C TYR A 105 -13.47 -4.17 -2.83
N GLY A 106 -14.19 -3.90 -1.74
CA GLY A 106 -14.31 -2.57 -1.16
C GLY A 106 -12.97 -1.96 -0.76
N GLU A 107 -12.03 -2.78 -0.28
CA GLU A 107 -10.66 -2.34 -0.01
C GLU A 107 -9.97 -1.79 -1.27
N ASN A 108 -10.16 -2.45 -2.42
CA ASN A 108 -9.54 -2.06 -3.69
C ASN A 108 -10.17 -0.76 -4.20
N ALA A 109 -11.47 -0.52 -3.94
CA ALA A 109 -12.12 0.74 -4.26
C ALA A 109 -11.53 1.91 -3.46
N PHE A 110 -11.35 1.74 -2.15
CA PHE A 110 -10.73 2.77 -1.30
C PHE A 110 -9.25 2.99 -1.63
N LEU A 111 -8.49 1.92 -1.88
CA LEU A 111 -7.08 2.01 -2.28
C LEU A 111 -6.93 2.69 -3.64
N LEU A 112 -7.82 2.41 -4.60
CA LEU A 112 -7.86 3.09 -5.89
C LEU A 112 -8.03 4.60 -5.71
N LEU A 113 -9.03 5.03 -4.92
CA LEU A 113 -9.30 6.44 -4.68
C LEU A 113 -8.11 7.15 -4.02
N GLN A 114 -7.52 6.53 -2.98
CA GLN A 114 -6.35 7.08 -2.30
C GLN A 114 -5.13 7.14 -3.23
N ASN A 115 -4.92 6.14 -4.09
CA ASN A 115 -3.81 6.14 -5.05
C ASN A 115 -3.96 7.16 -6.16
N ILE A 116 -5.18 7.41 -6.62
CA ILE A 116 -5.47 8.51 -7.55
C ILE A 116 -5.08 9.84 -6.88
N ALA A 117 -5.50 10.07 -5.63
CA ALA A 117 -5.13 11.26 -4.88
C ALA A 117 -3.60 11.42 -4.73
N ILE A 118 -2.89 10.35 -4.35
CA ILE A 118 -1.42 10.36 -4.25
C ILE A 118 -0.78 10.67 -5.60
N THR A 119 -1.27 10.08 -6.69
CA THR A 119 -0.74 10.33 -8.05
C THR A 119 -0.85 11.80 -8.42
N PHE A 120 -2.00 12.44 -8.11
CA PHE A 120 -2.15 13.88 -8.30
C PHE A 120 -1.20 14.69 -7.42
N LEU A 121 -1.07 14.35 -6.13
CA LEU A 121 -0.13 15.03 -5.23
C LEU A 121 1.32 14.90 -5.72
N ILE A 122 1.72 13.73 -6.25
CA ILE A 122 3.04 13.53 -6.83
C ILE A 122 3.27 14.49 -7.99
N ILE A 123 2.31 14.66 -8.89
CA ILE A 123 2.46 15.57 -10.05
C ILE A 123 2.54 17.04 -9.58
N LEU A 124 1.71 17.43 -8.61
CA LEU A 124 1.68 18.81 -8.08
C LEU A 124 2.99 19.20 -7.38
N TYR A 125 3.53 18.29 -6.56
CA TYR A 125 4.76 18.49 -5.77
C TYR A 125 6.04 17.99 -6.45
N SER A 126 5.95 17.44 -7.67
CA SER A 126 7.14 17.04 -8.44
C SER A 126 7.91 18.28 -8.88
N PRO A 127 9.24 18.34 -8.66
CA PRO A 127 10.04 19.43 -9.18
C PRO A 127 10.03 19.37 -10.71
N SER A 128 9.65 20.47 -11.36
CA SER A 128 9.66 20.59 -12.82
C SER A 128 11.05 20.25 -13.34
N ARG A 129 11.24 19.06 -13.94
CA ARG A 129 12.49 18.71 -14.62
C ARG A 129 12.69 19.77 -15.70
N ARG A 130 13.71 20.61 -15.52
CA ARG A 130 14.12 21.64 -16.46
C ARG A 130 14.53 20.89 -17.73
N SER A 131 13.59 20.78 -18.68
CA SER A 131 13.84 20.21 -20.00
C SER A 131 14.82 21.11 -20.71
N SER A 132 16.09 20.75 -20.61
CA SER A 132 17.19 21.28 -21.41
C SER A 132 16.97 20.92 -22.87
N ARG A 133 16.18 21.71 -23.60
CA ARG A 133 16.44 22.01 -25.02
C ARG A 133 15.49 23.07 -25.55
N THR A 134 16.12 23.95 -26.33
CA THR A 134 15.58 24.99 -27.22
C THR A 134 14.89 26.16 -26.53
N GLY A 135 15.63 27.27 -26.51
CA GLY A 135 15.21 28.54 -25.97
C GLY A 135 14.15 29.23 -26.82
N THR A 136 13.21 29.81 -26.11
CA THR A 136 12.68 31.14 -26.39
C THR A 136 12.37 31.76 -25.03
N ARG A 137 12.89 32.98 -24.84
CA ARG A 137 12.68 33.83 -23.67
C ARG A 137 11.19 34.18 -23.62
N ASP A 138 10.42 33.56 -22.72
CA ASP A 138 9.27 34.18 -22.03
C ASP A 138 9.01 33.40 -20.73
N GLY A 139 9.76 33.78 -19.71
CA GLY A 139 10.17 32.92 -18.60
C GLY A 139 9.45 33.13 -17.27
N ARG A 140 8.12 33.21 -17.23
CA ARG A 140 7.40 33.26 -15.92
C ARG A 140 6.14 32.40 -15.80
N GLY A 141 5.57 31.87 -16.89
CA GLY A 141 4.33 31.06 -16.86
C GLY A 141 4.47 29.58 -17.25
N GLY A 142 5.63 29.14 -17.73
CA GLY A 142 5.78 27.80 -18.32
C GLY A 142 5.79 26.62 -17.33
N GLY A 143 6.06 26.88 -16.04
CA GLY A 143 6.09 25.84 -15.00
C GLY A 143 4.69 25.37 -14.61
N ASP A 144 3.81 26.33 -14.32
CA ASP A 144 2.43 26.06 -13.89
C ASP A 144 1.57 25.55 -15.06
N ALA A 145 1.80 26.06 -16.27
CA ALA A 145 1.14 25.55 -17.48
C ALA A 145 1.48 24.07 -17.76
N ARG A 146 2.75 23.67 -17.59
CA ARG A 146 3.17 22.26 -17.77
C ARG A 146 2.59 21.35 -16.70
N LYS A 147 2.53 21.79 -15.43
CA LYS A 147 1.88 21.04 -14.35
C LYS A 147 0.38 20.88 -14.61
N GLY A 148 -0.29 21.96 -15.03
CA GLY A 148 -1.70 21.93 -15.43
C GLY A 148 -1.96 20.94 -16.56
N GLN A 149 -1.09 20.91 -17.58
CA GLN A 149 -1.18 19.94 -18.68
C GLN A 149 -0.97 18.49 -18.21
N GLN A 150 -0.04 18.24 -17.29
CA GLN A 150 0.19 16.90 -16.73
C GLN A 150 -0.96 16.41 -15.86
N VAL A 151 -1.54 17.29 -15.03
CA VAL A 151 -2.73 16.97 -14.22
C VAL A 151 -3.91 16.67 -15.12
N LEU A 152 -4.21 17.54 -16.10
CA LEU A 152 -5.30 17.34 -17.05
C LEU A 152 -5.12 16.03 -17.83
N GLY A 153 -3.91 15.78 -18.35
CA GLY A 153 -3.59 14.54 -19.07
C GLY A 153 -3.79 13.29 -18.21
N THR A 154 -3.39 13.34 -16.94
CA THR A 154 -3.57 12.21 -15.99
C THR A 154 -5.04 12.00 -15.65
N THR A 155 -5.82 13.07 -15.47
CA THR A 155 -7.28 12.97 -15.24
C THR A 155 -7.98 12.33 -16.42
N VAL A 156 -7.70 12.81 -17.64
CA VAL A 156 -8.28 12.26 -18.88
C VAL A 156 -7.89 10.79 -19.04
N ALA A 157 -6.62 10.45 -18.82
CA ALA A 157 -6.16 9.07 -18.89
C ALA A 157 -6.85 8.16 -17.87
N THR A 158 -7.08 8.64 -16.65
CA THR A 158 -7.76 7.85 -15.60
C THR A 158 -9.22 7.59 -15.98
N ILE A 159 -9.94 8.62 -16.46
CA ILE A 159 -11.33 8.50 -16.92
C ILE A 159 -11.43 7.57 -18.14
N ALA A 160 -10.56 7.76 -19.13
CA ALA A 160 -10.51 6.92 -20.32
C ALA A 160 -10.24 5.45 -19.97
N THR A 161 -9.29 5.21 -19.05
CA THR A 161 -8.98 3.86 -18.55
C THR A 161 -10.20 3.24 -17.87
N ALA A 162 -10.89 3.97 -16.99
CA ALA A 162 -12.10 3.49 -16.34
C ALA A 162 -13.20 3.14 -17.35
N PHE A 163 -13.41 3.99 -18.36
CA PHE A 163 -14.36 3.74 -19.44
C PHE A 163 -14.02 2.50 -20.25
N VAL A 164 -12.75 2.33 -20.64
CA VAL A 164 -12.28 1.15 -21.38
C VAL A 164 -12.50 -0.12 -20.57
N LEU A 165 -12.14 -0.14 -19.29
CA LEU A 165 -12.32 -1.32 -18.43
C LEU A 165 -13.79 -1.75 -18.28
N GLN A 166 -14.73 -0.81 -18.37
CA GLN A 166 -16.16 -1.13 -18.36
C GLN A 166 -16.66 -1.75 -19.67
N HIS A 167 -16.03 -1.43 -20.81
CA HIS A 167 -16.46 -1.88 -22.14
C HIS A 167 -15.68 -3.08 -22.69
N VAL A 168 -14.55 -3.45 -22.07
CA VAL A 168 -13.76 -4.63 -22.47
C VAL A 168 -14.54 -5.93 -22.23
N ASP A 169 -14.31 -6.97 -23.03
CA ASP A 169 -14.96 -8.27 -22.83
C ASP A 169 -14.53 -8.94 -21.51
N MET A 170 -15.42 -9.75 -20.91
CA MET A 170 -15.14 -10.41 -19.62
C MET A 170 -13.91 -11.33 -19.66
N GLU A 171 -13.68 -12.03 -20.78
CA GLU A 171 -12.51 -12.92 -20.94
C GLU A 171 -11.19 -12.15 -20.87
N LYS A 172 -11.11 -11.02 -21.60
CA LYS A 172 -9.95 -10.14 -21.58
C LYS A 172 -9.77 -9.51 -20.20
N LEU A 173 -10.87 -9.11 -19.56
CA LEU A 173 -10.82 -8.54 -18.21
C LEU A 173 -10.35 -9.58 -17.17
N ALA A 174 -10.74 -10.84 -17.30
CA ALA A 174 -10.24 -11.94 -16.46
C ALA A 174 -8.74 -12.17 -16.66
N LEU A 175 -8.24 -12.13 -17.90
CA LEU A 175 -6.80 -12.20 -18.17
C LEU A 175 -6.04 -11.02 -17.56
N LEU A 176 -6.59 -9.81 -17.68
CA LEU A 176 -6.06 -8.62 -17.01
C LEU A 176 -6.05 -8.80 -15.49
N GLN A 177 -7.10 -9.38 -14.90
CA GLN A 177 -7.18 -9.69 -13.48
C GLN A 177 -6.13 -10.73 -13.05
N VAL A 178 -5.83 -11.71 -13.88
CA VAL A 178 -4.71 -12.63 -13.61
C VAL A 178 -3.39 -11.87 -13.65
N ALA A 179 -3.24 -10.91 -14.55
CA ALA A 179 -2.03 -10.10 -14.68
C ALA A 179 -1.82 -9.08 -13.55
N THR A 180 -2.87 -8.68 -12.82
CA THR A 180 -2.74 -7.80 -11.64
C THR A 180 -2.18 -8.53 -10.42
N LEU A 181 -2.45 -9.83 -10.28
CA LEU A 181 -1.94 -10.64 -9.18
C LEU A 181 -0.39 -10.65 -9.11
N PRO A 182 0.35 -10.87 -10.21
CA PRO A 182 1.79 -10.79 -10.24
C PRO A 182 2.38 -9.47 -9.75
N LEU A 183 1.72 -8.31 -9.90
CA LEU A 183 2.28 -7.04 -9.41
C LEU A 183 2.51 -7.05 -7.89
N SER A 184 1.64 -7.72 -7.13
CA SER A 184 1.81 -7.92 -5.68
C SER A 184 2.80 -9.04 -5.34
N LEU A 185 2.83 -10.11 -6.15
CA LEU A 185 3.64 -11.31 -5.93
C LEU A 185 5.11 -11.13 -6.33
N PHE A 186 5.38 -10.45 -7.44
CA PHE A 186 6.73 -10.13 -7.94
C PHE A 186 7.48 -9.18 -7.02
N SER A 187 6.81 -8.42 -6.14
CA SER A 187 7.52 -7.64 -5.12
C SER A 187 8.24 -8.54 -4.09
N LYS A 188 7.72 -9.75 -3.87
CA LYS A 188 8.22 -10.69 -2.85
C LYS A 188 9.24 -11.68 -3.41
N LEU A 189 9.21 -11.97 -4.71
CA LEU A 189 10.13 -12.92 -5.35
C LEU A 189 11.62 -12.48 -5.27
N PRO A 190 11.99 -11.23 -5.59
CA PRO A 190 13.35 -10.74 -5.39
C PRO A 190 13.78 -10.83 -3.93
N GLN A 191 12.87 -10.53 -3.00
CA GLN A 191 13.14 -10.61 -1.56
C GLN A 191 13.40 -12.05 -1.10
N ILE A 192 12.59 -13.02 -1.56
CA ILE A 192 12.79 -14.46 -1.28
C ILE A 192 14.15 -14.92 -1.82
N GLN A 193 14.49 -14.51 -3.04
CA GLN A 193 15.75 -14.88 -3.67
C GLN A 193 16.94 -14.24 -2.97
N GLN A 194 16.81 -12.98 -2.55
CA GLN A 194 17.84 -12.28 -1.80
C GLN A 194 18.07 -12.96 -0.45
N ASN A 195 17.02 -13.20 0.35
CA ASN A 195 17.12 -13.90 1.63
C ASN A 195 17.78 -15.27 1.50
N TYR A 196 17.46 -16.00 0.43
CA TYR A 196 18.08 -17.30 0.17
C TYR A 196 19.58 -17.19 -0.14
N ARG A 197 19.98 -16.17 -0.93
CA ARG A 197 21.38 -15.90 -1.28
C ARG A 197 22.18 -15.35 -0.10
N SER A 198 21.60 -14.44 0.68
CA SER A 198 22.25 -13.81 1.83
C SER A 198 22.28 -14.71 3.07
N LYS A 199 21.47 -15.78 3.11
CA LYS A 199 21.27 -16.65 4.28
C LYS A 199 20.95 -15.85 5.55
N SER A 200 20.34 -14.68 5.37
CA SER A 200 20.02 -13.74 6.42
C SER A 200 18.80 -12.93 5.99
N THR A 201 17.88 -12.70 6.91
CA THR A 201 16.65 -11.95 6.67
C THR A 201 16.79 -10.45 6.95
N GLY A 202 17.96 -10.01 7.43
CA GLY A 202 18.27 -8.60 7.68
C GLY A 202 17.26 -7.94 8.63
N GLN A 203 16.62 -6.86 8.16
CA GLN A 203 15.62 -6.07 8.90
C GLN A 203 14.17 -6.53 8.66
N LEU A 204 13.95 -7.75 8.17
CA LEU A 204 12.59 -8.25 7.92
C LEU A 204 11.83 -8.42 9.24
N SER A 205 10.76 -7.63 9.42
CA SER A 205 9.92 -7.68 10.61
C SER A 205 9.08 -8.96 10.66
N ALA A 206 9.23 -9.75 11.73
CA ALA A 206 8.36 -10.91 12.00
C ALA A 206 6.91 -10.54 12.10
N PHE A 207 6.62 -9.42 12.75
CA PHE A 207 5.27 -8.91 12.87
C PHE A 207 4.64 -8.65 11.49
N ALA A 208 5.39 -8.03 10.58
CA ALA A 208 4.91 -7.76 9.22
C ALA A 208 4.65 -9.06 8.43
N VAL A 209 5.55 -10.05 8.52
CA VAL A 209 5.39 -11.32 7.81
C VAL A 209 4.19 -12.12 8.35
N ILE A 210 4.03 -12.21 9.67
CA ILE A 210 2.90 -12.91 10.30
C ILE A 210 1.58 -12.20 9.96
N SER A 211 1.53 -10.88 10.08
CA SER A 211 0.35 -10.09 9.73
C SER A 211 -0.04 -10.27 8.26
N GLN A 212 0.95 -10.38 7.37
CA GLN A 212 0.70 -10.61 5.95
C GLN A 212 0.15 -12.01 5.67
N ILE A 213 0.66 -13.04 6.35
CA ILE A 213 0.12 -14.41 6.27
C ILE A 213 -1.33 -14.43 6.77
N LEU A 214 -1.61 -13.83 7.93
CA LEU A 214 -2.96 -13.75 8.48
C LEU A 214 -3.91 -12.99 7.57
N GLY A 215 -3.47 -11.87 6.98
CA GLY A 215 -4.27 -11.12 6.01
C GLY A 215 -4.57 -11.92 4.74
N CYS A 216 -3.60 -12.64 4.20
CA CYS A 216 -3.82 -13.54 3.05
C CYS A 216 -4.77 -14.69 3.40
N LEU A 217 -4.64 -15.28 4.59
CA LEU A 217 -5.55 -16.33 5.07
C LEU A 217 -6.98 -15.81 5.23
N ALA A 218 -7.14 -14.62 5.80
CA ALA A 218 -8.44 -13.95 5.92
C ALA A 218 -9.07 -13.76 4.54
N ARG A 219 -8.30 -13.31 3.53
CA ARG A 219 -8.80 -13.14 2.15
C ARG A 219 -9.14 -14.46 1.46
N VAL A 220 -8.35 -15.51 1.66
CA VAL A 220 -8.71 -16.86 1.17
C VAL A 220 -10.03 -17.29 1.80
N PHE A 221 -10.17 -17.15 3.11
CA PHE A 221 -11.40 -17.51 3.82
C PHE A 221 -12.60 -16.71 3.31
N THR A 222 -12.55 -15.37 3.29
CA THR A 222 -13.67 -14.55 2.83
C THR A 222 -14.02 -14.82 1.37
N THR A 223 -13.04 -15.01 0.49
CA THR A 223 -13.30 -15.34 -0.93
C THR A 223 -13.99 -16.69 -1.10
N THR A 224 -13.59 -17.71 -0.32
CA THR A 224 -14.26 -19.03 -0.35
C THR A 224 -15.69 -18.99 0.18
N GLN A 225 -15.99 -18.09 1.13
CA GLN A 225 -17.33 -17.98 1.71
C GLN A 225 -18.26 -17.07 0.90
N GLU A 226 -17.72 -16.03 0.24
CA GLU A 226 -18.54 -14.96 -0.34
C GLU A 226 -18.65 -14.98 -1.86
N VAL A 227 -17.68 -15.56 -2.57
CA VAL A 227 -17.59 -15.43 -4.04
C VAL A 227 -17.53 -16.77 -4.75
N GLY A 228 -16.66 -17.68 -4.27
CA GLY A 228 -16.47 -18.98 -4.90
C GLY A 228 -15.80 -18.95 -6.29
N ASP A 229 -15.22 -17.81 -6.70
CA ASP A 229 -14.51 -17.69 -7.97
C ASP A 229 -13.08 -18.30 -7.86
N PRO A 230 -12.75 -19.33 -8.67
CA PRO A 230 -11.46 -20.01 -8.59
C PRO A 230 -10.28 -19.12 -9.00
N LEU A 231 -10.50 -18.10 -9.83
CA LEU A 231 -9.46 -17.20 -10.32
C LEU A 231 -8.94 -16.30 -9.20
N VAL A 232 -9.86 -15.63 -8.51
CA VAL A 232 -9.56 -14.74 -7.39
C VAL A 232 -8.99 -15.55 -6.23
N LEU A 233 -9.57 -16.72 -5.96
CA LEU A 233 -9.08 -17.65 -4.94
C LEU A 233 -7.65 -18.11 -5.22
N ALA A 234 -7.33 -18.52 -6.46
CA ALA A 234 -5.99 -18.95 -6.84
C ALA A 234 -4.95 -17.84 -6.61
N GLY A 235 -5.31 -16.59 -6.88
CA GLY A 235 -4.47 -15.43 -6.60
C GLY A 235 -4.13 -15.29 -5.11
N PHE A 236 -5.12 -15.37 -4.22
CA PHE A 236 -4.89 -15.28 -2.78
C PHE A 236 -4.16 -16.49 -2.21
N VAL A 237 -4.41 -17.68 -2.74
CA VAL A 237 -3.67 -18.91 -2.35
C VAL A 237 -2.20 -18.81 -2.75
N LEU A 238 -1.90 -18.34 -3.96
CA LEU A 238 -0.53 -18.11 -4.41
C LEU A 238 0.16 -17.04 -3.56
N ALA A 239 -0.54 -15.96 -3.22
CA ALA A 239 -0.03 -14.94 -2.30
C ALA A 239 0.25 -15.50 -0.91
N LEU A 240 -0.65 -16.33 -0.37
CA LEU A 240 -0.45 -16.99 0.91
C LEU A 240 0.79 -17.89 0.86
N PHE A 241 0.95 -18.69 -0.19
CA PHE A 241 2.11 -19.55 -0.38
C PHE A 241 3.43 -18.77 -0.34
N LEU A 242 3.54 -17.68 -1.11
CA LEU A 242 4.77 -16.86 -1.10
C LEU A 242 5.05 -16.21 0.26
N ASN A 243 4.01 -15.77 0.98
CA ASN A 243 4.17 -15.21 2.32
C ASN A 243 4.58 -16.27 3.35
N VAL A 244 4.09 -17.51 3.22
CA VAL A 244 4.54 -18.64 4.05
C VAL A 244 6.01 -18.97 3.75
N VAL A 245 6.43 -18.97 2.49
CA VAL A 245 7.85 -19.16 2.12
C VAL A 245 8.73 -18.10 2.78
N LEU A 246 8.33 -16.83 2.74
CA LEU A 246 9.03 -15.75 3.45
C LEU A 246 9.05 -15.98 4.98
N GLY A 247 7.94 -16.45 5.56
CA GLY A 247 7.88 -16.81 6.98
C GLY A 247 8.82 -17.94 7.36
N ILE A 248 8.93 -18.97 6.51
CA ILE A 248 9.88 -20.08 6.70
C ILE A 248 11.32 -19.55 6.61
N GLN A 249 11.64 -18.73 5.61
CA GLN A 249 12.96 -18.11 5.50
C GLN A 249 13.29 -17.24 6.70
N LEU A 250 12.32 -16.48 7.20
CA LEU A 250 12.46 -15.68 8.40
C LEU A 250 12.81 -16.53 9.61
N TYR A 251 12.12 -17.65 9.79
CA TYR A 251 12.38 -18.59 10.88
C TYR A 251 13.76 -19.27 10.75
N LEU A 252 14.10 -19.75 9.55
CA LEU A 252 15.34 -20.50 9.29
C LEU A 252 16.60 -19.62 9.37
N TYR A 253 16.52 -18.37 8.91
CA TYR A 253 17.66 -17.44 8.90
C TYR A 253 17.61 -16.43 10.05
N TRP A 254 16.72 -16.64 11.04
CA TRP A 254 16.61 -15.81 12.23
C TRP A 254 17.92 -15.83 13.03
N GLY A 255 18.52 -14.67 13.23
CA GLY A 255 19.75 -14.54 14.03
C GLY A 255 21.03 -15.05 13.36
N GLN A 256 20.97 -15.50 12.09
CA GLN A 256 22.18 -15.80 11.31
C GLN A 256 22.74 -14.48 10.74
N GLY A 257 23.63 -13.87 11.50
CA GLY A 257 24.45 -12.73 11.06
C GLY A 257 25.39 -13.18 9.94
N VAL A 258 25.46 -12.35 8.90
CA VAL A 258 26.24 -12.58 7.68
C VAL A 258 27.69 -12.99 8.03
N MET A 259 28.08 -14.22 7.67
CA MET A 259 29.49 -14.58 7.54
C MET A 259 30.01 -14.00 6.20
N GLU A 260 31.04 -13.17 6.29
CA GLU A 260 31.45 -12.15 5.33
C GLU A 260 32.19 -12.65 4.08
N LYS A 261 31.95 -12.00 2.91
CA LYS A 261 33.02 -11.56 1.99
C LYS A 261 32.55 -10.52 0.97
N GLN A 262 33.05 -9.30 1.13
CA GLN A 262 32.96 -8.17 0.21
C GLN A 262 33.66 -8.45 -1.13
N ARG A 263 32.99 -8.21 -2.26
CA ARG A 263 33.56 -7.68 -3.52
C ARG A 263 32.48 -7.31 -4.56
N VAL A 264 32.41 -6.01 -4.89
CA VAL A 264 31.90 -5.37 -6.14
C VAL A 264 30.38 -5.40 -6.33
N ASP A 265 29.60 -4.32 -6.55
CA ASP A 265 29.84 -2.93 -6.94
C ASP A 265 28.79 -2.04 -6.21
N VAL A 266 29.24 -0.94 -5.60
CA VAL A 266 28.35 0.04 -4.96
C VAL A 266 27.77 0.93 -6.06
N GLY A 267 26.57 0.60 -6.51
CA GLY A 267 25.85 1.40 -7.50
C GLY A 267 24.36 1.18 -7.43
N LYS A 268 23.67 1.96 -6.57
CA LYS A 268 22.21 2.17 -6.51
C LYS A 268 21.45 0.90 -6.11
N GLU A 269 20.84 0.79 -4.95
CA GLU A 269 19.45 1.25 -4.74
C GLU A 269 19.04 0.94 -3.28
N SER A 270 19.87 1.34 -2.31
CA SER A 270 19.59 1.16 -0.89
C SER A 270 19.25 2.51 -0.24
N GLU A 271 18.11 3.10 -0.59
CA GLU A 271 17.57 4.22 0.19
C GLU A 271 16.06 4.45 0.00
N LYS A 272 15.21 3.41 -0.06
CA LYS A 272 13.74 3.63 -0.10
C LYS A 272 12.87 2.55 0.55
N VAL A 273 13.23 2.04 1.73
CA VAL A 273 12.26 1.28 2.55
C VAL A 273 12.36 1.61 4.06
N GLY A 274 13.26 2.49 4.48
CA GLY A 274 13.42 2.89 5.89
C GLY A 274 12.77 4.25 6.22
N ALA A 275 11.46 4.39 6.03
CA ALA A 275 10.77 5.65 6.38
C ALA A 275 9.36 5.44 6.94
N TYR A 276 9.16 4.46 7.83
CA TYR A 276 7.91 4.35 8.62
C TYR A 276 8.13 3.92 10.08
N GLU A 277 9.36 3.95 10.60
CA GLU A 277 9.62 3.71 12.03
C GLU A 277 10.61 4.75 12.53
N GLY A 278 10.10 5.69 13.32
CA GLY A 278 10.92 6.64 14.06
C GLY A 278 10.42 8.07 13.98
N LEU A 279 9.26 8.38 14.55
CA LEU A 279 9.00 9.71 15.11
C LEU A 279 7.88 9.61 16.18
N GLN A 280 8.21 8.95 17.30
CA GLN A 280 7.61 9.28 18.59
C GLN A 280 8.22 10.60 19.08
N ALA A 281 7.37 11.58 19.33
CA ALA A 281 7.77 12.92 19.75
C ALA A 281 7.97 13.04 21.27
N SER A 282 8.99 13.77 21.71
CA SER A 282 8.99 14.64 22.92
C SER A 282 10.32 15.41 23.11
N PRO A 283 10.37 16.50 23.91
CA PRO A 283 10.54 17.85 23.38
C PRO A 283 11.95 18.47 23.51
N ALA A 284 12.06 19.66 22.92
CA ALA A 284 13.22 20.52 22.73
C ALA A 284 14.13 20.72 23.96
N ARG A 285 15.44 20.83 23.67
CA ARG A 285 16.38 21.61 24.49
C ARG A 285 17.17 22.55 23.57
N VAL A 286 16.87 23.84 23.70
CA VAL A 286 17.57 24.96 23.07
C VAL A 286 19.02 24.94 23.55
N GLY A 287 19.98 24.94 22.62
CA GLY A 287 21.41 25.09 22.88
C GLY A 287 21.98 26.18 21.98
N THR A 288 22.35 27.31 22.59
CA THR A 288 23.04 28.47 22.00
C THR A 288 24.33 28.10 21.24
N PRO A 289 24.68 28.80 20.15
CA PRO A 289 25.97 28.58 19.48
C PRO A 289 27.12 29.22 20.29
N PRO A 290 28.25 28.51 20.52
CA PRO A 290 29.41 29.14 21.15
C PRO A 290 30.22 29.98 20.16
N ALA A 291 30.94 30.93 20.74
CA ALA A 291 31.51 32.11 20.14
C ALA A 291 32.76 31.88 19.26
N ARG A 292 32.94 32.84 18.35
CA ARG A 292 34.13 33.09 17.53
C ARG A 292 35.28 33.56 18.43
N SER A 293 36.46 32.94 18.33
CA SER A 293 37.71 33.49 18.88
C SER A 293 38.84 33.42 17.84
N GLY A 294 39.46 34.57 17.56
CA GLY A 294 40.53 34.75 16.58
C GLY A 294 41.91 34.25 17.02
N THR A 295 42.74 33.86 16.03
CA THR A 295 44.02 34.47 15.60
C THR A 295 45.27 34.08 16.39
N PRO A 296 46.53 34.24 15.88
CA PRO A 296 47.01 34.61 14.54
C PRO A 296 48.17 33.71 14.00
N SER A 297 48.65 33.99 12.78
CA SER A 297 50.07 33.92 12.32
C SER A 297 50.26 33.16 11.00
N GLY A 298 50.91 33.80 10.01
CA GLY A 298 51.46 33.10 8.84
C GLY A 298 51.53 33.88 7.52
N ARG A 299 52.47 34.82 7.45
CA ARG A 299 53.09 35.52 6.29
C ARG A 299 52.76 35.06 4.84
N LYS A 300 52.59 36.09 3.98
CA LYS A 300 53.03 36.30 2.56
C LYS A 300 52.71 35.16 1.57
N TRP A 301 52.20 35.40 0.36
CA TRP A 301 52.92 35.99 -0.77
C TRP A 301 51.97 36.66 -1.77
N SER A 302 52.36 37.86 -2.21
CA SER A 302 51.85 38.52 -3.41
C SER A 302 52.55 37.94 -4.65
N ARG A 303 51.79 37.73 -5.73
CA ARG A 303 52.22 38.09 -7.10
C ARG A 303 51.02 38.05 -8.06
N LYS A 304 50.55 39.25 -8.43
CA LYS A 304 50.09 39.51 -9.80
C LYS A 304 51.34 39.65 -10.66
N VAL A 305 51.29 39.06 -11.84
CA VAL A 305 52.06 39.51 -13.01
C VAL A 305 51.07 39.51 -14.16
N ASP A 306 51.23 40.54 -14.99
CA ASP A 306 50.35 41.09 -16.02
C ASP A 306 49.65 40.11 -16.97
#